data_AF-A0A6G1ST13-F1
#
_entry.id   AF-A0A6G1ST13-F1
#
_cell.length_a   1.000
_cell.length_b   1.000
_cell.length_c   1.000
_cell.angle_alpha   90.00
_cell.angle_beta   90.00
_cell.angle_gamma   90.00
#
_symmetry.space_group_name_H-M   'P 1'
#
loop_
_entity.id
_entity.type
_entity.pdbx_description
1 polymer ?
#
loop_
_entity_poly.entity_id
_entity_poly.type
_entity_poly.pdbx_seq_one_letter_code
_entity_poly.pdbx_strand_id
1 'polypeptide(L)'
;MRFKRQDLPGILIATVAPVLIAVLFLSSYELWDHHGTPLLPTVIVNLAVGAGIIGALSRFIRNWDMVMAVVLVLVISVVGVLALQQSDNDGTALATALKWVGVVSFLALNLVIVLQLLTNGLIPILNRRETRQREEAEAQG
;
A
#
# COMPACT_ATOMS: atom_id res chain seq x y z
N MET A 1 -20.26 1.19 13.56
CA MET A 1 -18.95 1.78 13.96
C MET A 1 -18.98 3.26 13.58
N ARG A 2 -18.54 4.16 14.46
CA ARG A 2 -18.51 5.61 14.18
C ARG A 2 -17.17 5.95 13.54
N PHE A 3 -17.15 6.35 12.26
CA PHE A 3 -15.93 6.77 11.57
C PHE A 3 -15.34 8.00 12.27
N LYS A 4 -14.05 7.95 12.58
CA LYS A 4 -13.29 9.08 13.12
C LYS A 4 -12.62 9.83 11.98
N ARG A 5 -12.33 11.12 12.16
CA ARG A 5 -11.59 11.93 11.17
C ARG A 5 -10.21 11.34 10.82
N GLN A 6 -9.64 10.53 11.71
CA GLN A 6 -8.39 9.81 11.49
C GLN A 6 -8.51 8.66 10.47
N ASP A 7 -9.73 8.23 10.14
CA ASP A 7 -9.99 7.17 9.16
C ASP A 7 -10.12 7.73 7.72
N LEU A 8 -10.33 9.05 7.56
CA LEU A 8 -10.48 9.71 6.26
C LEU A 8 -9.32 9.47 5.29
N PRO A 9 -8.04 9.57 5.69
CA PRO A 9 -6.91 9.32 4.80
C PRO A 9 -6.92 7.89 4.27
N GLY A 10 -7.25 6.92 5.13
CA GLY A 10 -7.37 5.52 4.74
C GLY A 10 -8.50 5.25 3.76
N ILE A 11 -9.66 5.86 3.99
CA ILE A 11 -10.82 5.74 3.10
C ILE A 11 -10.48 6.33 1.72
N LEU A 12 -9.82 7.50 1.71
CA LEU A 12 -9.38 8.14 0.47
C LEU A 12 -8.40 7.24 -0.31
N ILE A 13 -7.43 6.63 0.38
CA ILE A 13 -6.47 5.72 -0.25
C ILE A 13 -7.17 4.45 -0.75
N ALA A 14 -8.03 3.82 0.04
CA ALA A 14 -8.74 2.61 -0.38
C ALA A 14 -9.68 2.83 -1.58
N THR A 15 -10.16 4.05 -1.78
CA THR A 15 -11.06 4.37 -2.90
C THR A 15 -10.29 4.83 -4.14
N VAL A 16 -9.31 5.70 -3.98
CA VAL A 16 -8.61 6.34 -5.12
C VAL A 16 -7.41 5.51 -5.59
N ALA A 17 -6.60 4.97 -4.68
CA ALA A 17 -5.38 4.27 -5.04
C ALA A 17 -5.60 3.05 -5.97
N PRO A 18 -6.58 2.16 -5.76
CA PRO A 18 -6.72 1.01 -6.63
C PRO A 18 -7.16 1.38 -8.06
N VAL A 19 -7.95 2.45 -8.22
CA VAL A 19 -8.31 2.97 -9.56
C VAL A 19 -7.07 3.53 -10.26
N LEU A 20 -6.26 4.35 -9.56
CA LEU A 20 -5.06 4.93 -10.13
C LEU A 20 -4.00 3.87 -10.49
N ILE A 21 -3.78 2.88 -9.62
CA ILE A 21 -2.83 1.80 -9.90
C ILE A 21 -3.33 0.92 -11.04
N ALA A 22 -4.62 0.64 -11.13
CA ALA A 22 -5.19 -0.08 -12.27
C ALA A 22 -4.99 0.68 -13.59
N VAL A 23 -5.22 2.00 -13.60
CA VAL A 23 -4.98 2.85 -14.78
C VAL A 23 -3.49 2.84 -15.17
N LEU A 24 -2.59 2.98 -14.18
CA LEU A 24 -1.15 2.91 -14.42
C LEU A 24 -0.73 1.55 -15.00
N PHE A 25 -1.20 0.45 -14.42
CA PHE A 25 -0.91 -0.90 -14.88
C PHE A 25 -1.43 -1.16 -16.30
N LEU A 26 -2.67 -0.77 -16.59
CA LEU A 26 -3.25 -0.91 -17.93
C LEU A 26 -2.48 -0.10 -18.97
N SER A 27 -2.06 1.12 -18.61
CA SER A 27 -1.34 2.01 -19.51
C SER A 27 0.12 1.57 -19.72
N SER A 28 0.80 1.07 -18.69
CA SER A 28 2.20 0.65 -18.79
C SER A 28 2.40 -0.63 -19.62
N TYR A 29 1.37 -1.47 -19.71
CA TYR A 29 1.41 -2.73 -20.46
C TYR A 29 0.55 -2.71 -21.73
N GLU A 30 0.03 -1.55 -22.13
CA GLU A 30 -0.84 -1.38 -23.31
C GLU A 30 -2.04 -2.37 -23.34
N LEU A 31 -2.60 -2.63 -22.17
CA LEU A 31 -3.62 -3.66 -21.95
C LEU A 31 -5.06 -3.17 -22.20
N TRP A 32 -5.25 -1.91 -22.59
CA TRP A 32 -6.57 -1.31 -22.79
C TRP A 32 -7.42 -2.03 -23.83
N ASP A 33 -6.80 -2.50 -24.90
CA ASP A 33 -7.47 -3.18 -26.02
C ASP A 33 -7.41 -4.71 -25.91
N HIS A 34 -6.84 -5.25 -24.83
CA HIS A 34 -6.77 -6.70 -24.60
C HIS A 34 -8.09 -7.25 -24.05
N HIS A 35 -8.89 -7.83 -24.95
CA HIS A 35 -10.12 -8.53 -24.58
C HIS A 35 -9.85 -10.03 -24.34
N GLY A 36 -10.28 -10.56 -23.19
CA GLY A 36 -10.30 -12.01 -22.94
C GLY A 36 -9.15 -12.59 -22.11
N THR A 37 -8.29 -11.78 -21.50
CA THR A 37 -7.25 -12.26 -20.58
C THR A 37 -7.81 -12.47 -19.17
N PRO A 38 -8.00 -13.73 -18.70
CA PRO A 38 -8.56 -14.00 -17.36
C PRO A 38 -7.68 -13.51 -16.19
N LEU A 39 -6.41 -13.19 -16.47
CA LEU A 39 -5.48 -12.65 -15.49
C LEU A 39 -5.74 -11.16 -15.17
N LEU A 40 -6.31 -10.39 -16.11
CA LEU A 40 -6.50 -8.95 -15.94
C LEU A 40 -7.45 -8.59 -14.79
N PRO A 41 -8.66 -9.20 -14.70
CA PRO A 41 -9.54 -9.01 -13.55
C PRO A 41 -8.89 -9.47 -12.24
N THR A 42 -8.12 -10.56 -12.28
CA THR A 42 -7.42 -11.10 -11.10
C THR A 42 -6.40 -10.12 -10.54
N VAL A 43 -5.60 -9.47 -11.41
CA VAL A 43 -4.64 -8.44 -11.00
C VAL A 43 -5.36 -7.23 -10.40
N ILE A 44 -6.41 -6.73 -11.05
CA ILE A 44 -7.19 -5.58 -10.57
C ILE A 44 -7.81 -5.87 -9.20
N VAL A 45 -8.37 -7.07 -9.00
CA VAL A 45 -8.93 -7.48 -7.70
C VAL A 45 -7.85 -7.53 -6.62
N ASN A 46 -6.67 -8.08 -6.91
CA ASN A 46 -5.57 -8.09 -5.94
C ASN A 46 -5.12 -6.67 -5.55
N LEU A 47 -5.06 -5.75 -6.52
CA LEU A 47 -4.78 -4.33 -6.25
C LEU A 47 -5.86 -3.68 -5.37
N ALA A 48 -7.14 -3.94 -5.68
CA ALA A 48 -8.27 -3.44 -4.90
C ALA A 48 -8.29 -3.99 -3.47
N VAL A 49 -8.04 -5.29 -3.29
CA VAL A 49 -7.95 -5.93 -1.98
C VAL A 49 -6.78 -5.36 -1.18
N GLY A 50 -5.61 -5.21 -1.80
CA GLY A 50 -4.44 -4.59 -1.14
C GLY A 50 -4.73 -3.17 -0.65
N ALA A 51 -5.33 -2.34 -1.51
CA ALA A 51 -5.74 -0.98 -1.13
C ALA A 51 -6.82 -0.98 -0.04
N GLY A 52 -7.79 -1.89 -0.11
CA GLY A 52 -8.84 -2.05 0.89
C GLY A 52 -8.31 -2.46 2.26
N ILE A 53 -7.33 -3.37 2.31
CA ILE A 53 -6.62 -3.76 3.53
C ILE A 53 -5.89 -2.55 4.12
N ILE A 54 -5.14 -1.81 3.31
CA ILE A 54 -4.43 -0.60 3.76
C ILE A 54 -5.41 0.44 4.30
N GLY A 55 -6.55 0.68 3.62
CA GLY A 55 -7.55 1.64 4.09
C GLY A 55 -8.26 1.19 5.36
N ALA A 56 -8.61 -0.10 5.48
CA ALA A 56 -9.22 -0.64 6.69
C ALA A 56 -8.28 -0.58 7.91
N LEU A 57 -6.98 -0.67 7.65
CA LEU A 57 -5.93 -0.68 8.68
C LEU A 57 -5.23 0.67 8.86
N SER A 58 -5.63 1.67 8.09
CA SER A 58 -5.11 3.04 8.11
C SER A 58 -5.12 3.68 9.50
N ARG A 59 -6.11 3.36 10.33
CA ARG A 59 -6.20 3.82 11.72
C ARG A 59 -5.02 3.40 12.61
N PHE A 60 -4.28 2.35 12.21
CA PHE A 60 -3.09 1.86 12.92
C PHE A 60 -1.81 2.49 12.39
N ILE A 61 -1.88 3.25 11.29
CA ILE A 61 -0.76 4.02 10.75
C ILE A 61 -0.68 5.32 11.55
N ARG A 62 0.38 5.46 12.34
CA ARG A 62 0.62 6.63 13.19
C ARG A 62 1.51 7.65 12.48
N ASN A 63 2.48 7.17 11.70
CA ASN A 63 3.46 8.02 11.02
C ASN A 63 3.09 8.15 9.54
N TRP A 64 2.06 8.96 9.26
CA TRP A 64 1.61 9.22 7.89
C TRP A 64 2.65 9.94 7.04
N ASP A 65 3.47 10.81 7.64
CA ASP A 65 4.50 11.56 6.91
C ASP A 65 5.50 10.62 6.21
N MET A 66 5.93 9.56 6.88
CA MET A 66 6.83 8.57 6.30
C MET A 66 6.16 7.78 5.17
N VAL A 67 4.90 7.36 5.36
CA VAL A 67 4.14 6.63 4.34
C VAL A 67 3.94 7.52 3.10
N MET A 68 3.53 8.77 3.29
CA MET A 68 3.32 9.73 2.21
C MET A 68 4.63 10.08 1.50
N ALA A 69 5.75 10.20 2.22
CA ALA A 69 7.06 10.42 1.62
C ALA A 69 7.47 9.25 0.70
N VAL A 70 7.32 8.01 1.16
CA VAL A 70 7.64 6.82 0.35
C VAL A 70 6.70 6.69 -0.85
N VAL A 71 5.40 6.97 -0.68
CA VAL A 71 4.44 7.02 -1.78
C VAL A 71 4.81 8.10 -2.80
N LEU A 72 5.23 9.28 -2.35
CA LEU A 72 5.67 10.35 -3.24
C LEU A 72 6.91 9.95 -4.05
N VAL A 73 7.90 9.30 -3.42
CA VAL A 73 9.07 8.76 -4.11
C VAL A 73 8.67 7.72 -5.17
N LEU A 74 7.71 6.84 -4.86
CA LEU A 74 7.16 5.88 -5.82
C LEU A 74 6.50 6.56 -7.01
N VAL A 75 5.67 7.58 -6.77
CA VAL A 75 5.02 8.33 -7.85
C VAL A 75 6.05 9.02 -8.73
N ILE A 76 7.05 9.69 -8.14
CA ILE A 76 8.13 10.34 -8.89
C ILE A 76 8.93 9.32 -9.71
N SER A 77 9.23 8.15 -9.13
CA SER A 77 9.91 7.06 -9.84
C SER A 77 9.10 6.59 -11.05
N VAL A 78 7.81 6.31 -10.88
CA VAL A 78 6.93 5.85 -11.97
C VAL A 78 6.79 6.90 -13.06
N VAL A 79 6.51 8.16 -12.69
CA VAL A 79 6.39 9.27 -13.66
C VAL A 79 7.71 9.48 -14.39
N GLY A 80 8.84 9.39 -13.70
CA GLY A 80 10.17 9.48 -14.29
C GLY A 80 10.44 8.36 -15.31
N VAL A 81 10.08 7.11 -14.98
CA VAL A 81 10.19 5.99 -15.92
C VAL A 81 9.30 6.21 -17.15
N LEU A 82 8.04 6.62 -16.96
CA LEU A 82 7.13 6.88 -18.09
C LEU A 82 7.63 8.02 -18.99
N ALA A 83 8.18 9.10 -18.42
CA ALA A 83 8.77 10.19 -19.20
C ALA A 83 10.01 9.73 -19.99
N LEU A 84 10.84 8.86 -19.40
CA LEU A 84 11.98 8.28 -20.11
C LEU A 84 11.54 7.31 -21.22
N GLN A 85 10.47 6.53 -20.99
CA GLN A 85 9.90 5.67 -22.02
C GLN A 85 9.36 6.48 -23.21
N GLN A 86 8.62 7.56 -22.95
CA GLN A 86 8.08 8.43 -24.01
C GLN A 86 9.16 9.18 -24.81
N SER A 87 10.39 9.25 -24.30
CA SER A 87 11.53 9.90 -24.96
C SER A 87 12.53 8.90 -25.55
N ASP A 88 12.13 7.63 -25.73
CA ASP A 88 12.98 6.54 -26.23
C ASP A 88 14.25 6.27 -25.39
N ASN A 89 14.23 6.64 -24.10
CA ASN A 89 15.34 6.47 -23.16
C ASN A 89 15.18 5.27 -22.21
N ASP A 90 14.29 4.32 -22.51
CA ASP A 90 13.95 3.20 -21.60
C ASP A 90 15.12 2.26 -21.28
N GLY A 91 16.11 2.17 -22.19
CA GLY A 91 17.32 1.35 -22.04
C GLY A 91 18.47 2.01 -21.27
N THR A 92 18.30 3.26 -20.82
CA THR A 92 19.39 4.00 -20.17
C THR A 92 19.65 3.52 -18.73
N ALA A 93 20.87 3.74 -18.24
CA ALA A 93 21.24 3.49 -16.85
C ALA A 93 20.35 4.27 -15.87
N LEU A 94 19.90 5.48 -16.26
CA LEU A 94 18.98 6.30 -15.47
C LEU A 94 17.60 5.65 -15.36
N ALA A 95 17.02 5.17 -16.47
CA ALA A 95 15.74 4.46 -16.46
C ALA A 95 15.82 3.20 -15.58
N THR A 96 16.93 2.47 -15.67
CA THR A 96 17.18 1.28 -14.83
C THR A 96 17.28 1.65 -13.35
N ALA A 97 18.02 2.71 -12.99
CA ALA A 97 18.13 3.18 -11.62
C ALA A 97 16.78 3.63 -11.06
N LEU A 98 15.98 4.36 -11.83
CA LEU A 98 14.62 4.78 -11.45
C LEU A 98 13.70 3.58 -11.19
N LYS A 99 13.75 2.54 -12.03
CA LYS A 99 13.01 1.28 -11.82
C LYS A 99 13.41 0.63 -10.49
N TRP A 100 14.72 0.55 -10.20
CA TRP A 100 15.21 0.02 -8.92
C TRP A 100 14.77 0.84 -7.71
N VAL A 101 14.83 2.18 -7.80
CA VAL A 101 14.31 3.06 -6.75
C VAL A 101 12.83 2.78 -6.52
N GLY A 102 12.05 2.56 -7.58
CA GLY A 102 10.64 2.15 -7.48
C GLY A 102 10.47 0.84 -6.72
N VAL A 103 11.21 -0.21 -7.09
CA VAL A 103 11.15 -1.52 -6.43
C VAL A 103 11.52 -1.43 -4.95
N VAL A 104 12.63 -0.77 -4.62
CA VAL A 104 13.10 -0.62 -3.24
C VAL A 104 12.11 0.20 -2.41
N SER A 105 11.58 1.29 -2.97
CA SER A 105 10.57 2.12 -2.29
C SER A 105 9.28 1.36 -2.05
N PHE A 106 8.86 0.49 -2.98
CA PHE A 106 7.70 -0.36 -2.82
C PHE A 106 7.90 -1.37 -1.69
N LEU A 107 9.08 -2.01 -1.63
CA LEU A 107 9.43 -2.92 -0.54
C LEU A 107 9.43 -2.19 0.81
N ALA A 108 10.04 -1.00 0.88
CA ALA A 108 10.06 -0.17 2.08
C ALA A 108 8.65 0.21 2.54
N LEU A 109 7.77 0.60 1.60
CA LEU A 109 6.37 0.92 1.91
C LEU A 109 5.65 -0.27 2.54
N ASN A 110 5.78 -1.46 1.95
CA ASN A 110 5.18 -2.68 2.47
C ASN A 110 5.68 -2.99 3.89
N LEU A 111 7.00 -2.92 4.10
CA LEU A 111 7.61 -3.17 5.40
C LEU A 111 7.12 -2.18 6.47
N VAL A 112 7.10 -0.88 6.14
CA VAL A 112 6.66 0.18 7.05
C VAL A 112 5.19 0.00 7.44
N ILE A 113 4.32 -0.31 6.47
CA ILE A 113 2.89 -0.53 6.75
C ILE A 113 2.71 -1.75 7.66
N VAL A 114 3.37 -2.87 7.36
CA VAL A 114 3.28 -4.09 8.19
C VAL A 114 3.81 -3.85 9.59
N LEU A 115 4.96 -3.18 9.75
CA LEU A 115 5.51 -2.86 11.06
C LEU A 115 4.58 -1.94 11.86
N GLN A 116 3.99 -0.92 11.23
CA GLN A 116 3.03 -0.04 11.91
C GLN A 116 1.75 -0.79 12.33
N LEU A 117 1.28 -1.72 11.49
CA LEU A 117 0.16 -2.59 11.83
C LEU A 117 0.46 -3.46 13.06
N LEU A 118 1.61 -4.11 13.08
CA LEU A 118 2.00 -5.00 14.16
C LEU A 118 2.17 -4.23 15.46
N THR A 119 2.94 -3.13 15.42
CA THR A 119 3.29 -2.35 16.61
C THR A 119 2.12 -1.56 17.20
N ASN A 120 1.28 -0.96 16.36
CA ASN A 120 0.17 -0.12 16.84
C ASN A 120 -1.18 -0.84 16.90
N GLY A 121 -1.30 -2.00 16.24
CA GLY A 121 -2.54 -2.77 16.15
C GLY A 121 -2.45 -4.11 16.87
N LEU A 122 -1.66 -5.03 16.35
CA LEU A 122 -1.67 -6.43 16.81
C LEU A 122 -1.09 -6.60 18.22
N ILE A 123 0.11 -6.05 18.49
CA ILE A 123 0.79 -6.19 19.78
C ILE A 123 -0.06 -5.62 20.93
N PRO A 124 -0.64 -4.41 20.85
CA PRO A 124 -1.49 -3.89 21.91
C PRO A 124 -2.74 -4.75 22.18
N ILE A 125 -3.31 -5.38 21.16
CA ILE A 125 -4.48 -6.26 21.32
C ILE A 125 -4.08 -7.55 22.04
N LEU A 126 -2.94 -8.14 21.66
CA LEU A 126 -2.42 -9.35 22.31
C LEU A 126 -2.07 -9.08 23.78
N ASN A 127 -1.34 -8.00 24.06
CA ASN A 127 -1.00 -7.62 25.43
C ASN A 127 -2.24 -7.42 26.31
N ARG A 128 -3.27 -6.74 25.79
CA ARG A 128 -4.54 -6.56 26.53
C ARG A 128 -5.26 -7.87 26.82
N ARG A 129 -5.17 -8.85 25.91
CA ARG A 129 -5.77 -10.18 26.12
C ARG A 129 -5.01 -10.95 27.20
N GLU A 130 -3.69 -10.92 27.16
CA GLU A 130 -2.85 -11.54 28.18
C GLU A 130 -3.11 -10.95 29.56
N THR A 131 -3.24 -9.62 29.69
CA THR A 131 -3.55 -8.98 30.96
C THR A 131 -4.89 -9.45 31.53
N ARG A 132 -5.95 -9.50 30.70
CA ARG A 132 -7.27 -9.98 31.13
C ARG A 132 -7.24 -11.44 31.59
N GLN A 133 -6.53 -12.30 30.87
CA GLN A 133 -6.39 -13.71 31.25
C GLN A 133 -5.66 -13.90 32.58
N ARG A 134 -4.66 -13.06 32.87
CA ARG A 134 -3.95 -13.09 34.15
C ARG A 134 -4.84 -12.60 35.30
N GLU A 135 -5.58 -11.51 35.11
CA GLU A 135 -6.53 -11.00 36.09
C GLU A 135 -7.65 -12.02 36.40
N GLU A 136 -8.16 -12.71 35.39
CA GLU A 136 -9.16 -13.78 35.56
C GLU A 136 -8.60 -14.99 36.30
N ALA A 137 -7.34 -15.36 36.08
CA ALA A 137 -6.68 -16.44 36.80
C ALA A 137 -6.41 -16.08 38.27
N GLU A 138 -5.99 -14.84 38.56
CA GLU A 138 -5.78 -14.34 39.93
C GLU A 138 -7.11 -14.18 40.70
N ALA A 139 -8.23 -13.94 40.02
CA ALA A 139 -9.55 -13.85 40.65
C ALA A 139 -10.17 -15.22 40.98
N GLN A 140 -9.65 -16.32 40.40
CA GLN A 140 -10.17 -17.68 40.58
C GLN A 140 -9.29 -18.56 41.50
N GLY A 141 -8.07 -18.13 41.82
CA GLY A 141 -7.16 -18.80 42.77
C GLY A 141 -7.21 -18.19 44.16
#